data_AF-A0A3L6T618-F1
#
_entry.id   AF-A0A3L6T618-F1
#
_cell.length_a   1.000
_cell.length_b   1.000
_cell.length_c   1.000
_cell.angle_alpha   90.00
_cell.angle_beta   90.00
_cell.angle_gamma   90.00
#
_symmetry.space_group_name_H-M   'P 1'
#
loop_
_entity.id
_entity.type
_entity.pdbx_description
1 polymer ?
#
loop_
_entity_poly.entity_id
_entity_poly.type
_entity_poly.pdbx_seq_one_letter_code
_entity_poly.pdbx_strand_id
1 'polypeptide(L)' 'MAAAGDEPETVEVTLRAVGPSRPTTLRFPPLLSVAELRHRIARDRRLAATEEGRLRLVLRGRTLPHEDDAQINLHDGGG' A
#
# COMPACT_ATOMS: atom_id res chain seq x y z
N MET A 1 25.59 25.54 -3.71
CA MET A 1 24.32 25.72 -2.99
C MET A 1 23.31 24.74 -3.60
N ALA A 2 22.44 24.17 -2.75
CA ALA A 2 21.78 22.88 -2.90
C ALA A 2 20.95 22.67 -4.19
N ALA A 3 21.14 21.50 -4.80
CA ALA A 3 20.08 20.79 -5.52
C ALA A 3 19.79 19.54 -4.68
N ALA A 4 19.07 19.73 -3.57
CA ALA A 4 18.52 18.62 -2.83
C ALA A 4 17.51 17.94 -3.76
N GLY A 5 17.79 16.68 -4.08
CA GLY A 5 16.97 15.88 -4.97
C GLY A 5 15.53 15.92 -4.52
N ASP A 6 14.65 16.14 -5.49
CA ASP A 6 13.22 15.84 -5.40
C ASP A 6 13.11 14.31 -5.26
N GLU A 7 13.44 13.79 -4.08
CA GLU A 7 13.11 12.42 -3.73
C GLU A 7 11.60 12.42 -3.53
N PRO A 8 10.84 11.65 -4.33
CA PRO A 8 9.39 11.62 -4.18
C PRO A 8 9.12 11.23 -2.73
N GLU A 9 8.34 12.05 -2.04
CA GLU A 9 7.94 11.78 -0.66
C GLU A 9 7.41 10.34 -0.64
N THR A 10 8.02 9.47 0.16
CA THR A 10 7.60 8.07 0.29
C THR A 10 7.34 7.78 1.74
N VAL A 11 6.25 7.07 1.99
CA VAL A 11 5.83 6.64 3.32
C VAL A 11 6.10 5.16 3.50
N GLU A 12 6.62 4.80 4.66
CA GLU A 12 6.82 3.42 5.04
C GLU A 12 5.53 2.84 5.62
N VAL A 13 5.05 1.74 5.03
CA VAL A 13 3.85 1.04 5.46
C VAL A 13 4.22 -0.39 5.82
N THR A 14 3.87 -0.80 7.03
CA THR A 14 4.01 -2.20 7.45
C THR A 14 2.78 -3.00 7.03
N LEU A 15 2.97 -3.88 6.06
CA LEU A 15 1.98 -4.86 5.64
C LEU A 15 1.89 -6.00 6.63
N ARG A 16 0.72 -6.18 7.23
CA ARG A 16 0.40 -7.32 8.08
C ARG A 16 -0.65 -8.15 7.38
N ALA A 17 -0.33 -9.40 7.06
CA ALA A 17 -1.32 -10.34 6.57
C ALA A 17 -2.13 -10.90 7.75
N VAL A 18 -3.41 -11.17 7.51
CA VAL A 18 -4.23 -11.94 8.44
C VAL A 18 -3.93 -13.42 8.20
N GLY A 19 -2.91 -13.94 8.89
CA GLY A 19 -2.41 -15.31 8.74
C GLY A 19 -1.01 -15.48 9.33
N PRO A 20 -0.37 -16.67 9.20
CA PRO A 20 0.98 -16.92 9.73
C PRO A 20 2.10 -16.21 8.96
N SER A 21 1.77 -15.39 7.96
CA SER A 21 2.76 -14.70 7.14
C SER A 21 3.45 -13.58 7.93
N ARG A 22 4.77 -13.48 7.75
CA ARG A 22 5.55 -12.41 8.37
C ARG A 22 5.09 -11.03 7.85
N PRO A 23 5.06 -10.02 8.73
CA PRO A 23 4.86 -8.65 8.29
C PRO A 23 6.04 -8.17 7.45
N THR A 24 5.77 -7.35 6.46
CA THR A 24 6.79 -6.78 5.56
C THR A 24 6.61 -5.27 5.52
N THR A 25 7.69 -4.50 5.58
CA THR A 25 7.64 -3.04 5.42
C THR A 25 7.90 -2.69 3.96
N LEU A 26 6.99 -1.94 3.35
CA LEU A 26 7.12 -1.45 1.98
C LEU A 26 7.02 0.07 1.94
N ARG A 27 7.67 0.66 0.94
CA ARG A 27 7.66 2.10 0.69
C ARG A 27 6.68 2.41 -0.42
N PHE A 28 5.73 3.29 -0.14
CA PHE A 28 4.71 3.72 -1.09
C PHE A 28 4.74 5.24 -1.24
N PRO A 29 4.30 5.78 -2.39
CA PRO A 29 3.99 7.20 -2.47
C PRO A 29 2.83 7.55 -1.50
N PRO A 30 2.75 8.78 -0.97
CA PRO A 30 1.73 9.18 0.00
C PRO A 30 0.33 9.15 -0.59
N LEU A 31 0.19 9.41 -1.90
CA LEU A 31 -1.06 9.35 -2.63
C LEU A 31 -0.95 8.30 -3.74
N LEU A 32 -1.82 7.29 -3.69
CA LEU A 32 -1.93 6.25 -4.72
C LEU A 32 -3.34 5.70 -4.81
N SER A 33 -3.64 4.97 -5.88
CA SER A 33 -4.90 4.24 -6.00
C SER A 33 -4.86 2.93 -5.22
N VAL A 34 -6.04 2.40 -4.87
CA VAL A 34 -6.15 1.08 -4.24
C VAL A 34 -5.65 -0.01 -5.19
N ALA A 35 -5.86 0.13 -6.51
CA ALA A 35 -5.29 -0.78 -7.51
C ALA A 35 -3.75 -0.84 -7.43
N GLU A 36 -3.10 0.32 -7.46
CA GLU A 36 -1.63 0.41 -7.39
C GLU A 36 -1.11 -0.18 -6.08
N LEU A 37 -1.81 0.08 -4.96
CA LEU A 37 -1.48 -0.51 -3.67
C LEU A 37 -1.57 -2.05 -3.72
N ARG A 38 -2.68 -2.61 -4.22
CA ARG A 38 -2.87 -4.07 -4.35
C ARG A 38 -1.80 -4.68 -5.23
N HIS A 39 -1.54 -4.06 -6.38
CA HIS A 39 -0.58 -4.58 -7.35
C HIS A 39 0.83 -4.67 -6.75
N ARG A 40 1.28 -3.62 -6.05
CA ARG A 40 2.57 -3.61 -5.35
C ARG A 40 2.64 -4.65 -4.23
N ILE A 41 1.57 -4.79 -3.44
CA ILE A 41 1.49 -5.81 -2.38
C ILE A 41 1.53 -7.22 -2.98
N ALA A 42 0.75 -7.47 -4.03
CA ALA A 42 0.70 -8.75 -4.71
C ALA A 42 2.07 -9.12 -5.30
N ARG A 43 2.74 -8.15 -5.93
CA ARG A 43 4.09 -8.33 -6.47
C ARG A 43 5.13 -8.62 -5.38
N ASP A 44 5.11 -7.88 -4.27
CA ASP A 44 6.00 -8.12 -3.12
C ASP A 44 5.79 -9.52 -2.52
N ARG A 45 4.52 -9.90 -2.36
CA ARG A 45 4.12 -11.20 -1.81
C ARG A 45 4.19 -12.35 -2.83
N ARG A 46 4.55 -12.08 -4.08
CA ARG A 46 4.54 -13.04 -5.21
C ARG A 46 3.21 -13.79 -5.34
N LEU A 47 2.11 -13.09 -5.11
CA LEU A 47 0.77 -13.63 -5.27
C LEU A 47 0.44 -13.79 -6.76
N ALA A 48 -0.37 -14.79 -7.10
CA ALA A 48 -0.84 -14.94 -8.47
C ALA A 48 -1.77 -13.78 -8.84
N ALA A 49 -1.84 -13.44 -10.14
CA ALA A 49 -2.75 -12.40 -10.64
C ALA A 49 -4.23 -12.66 -10.27
N THR A 50 -4.61 -13.93 -10.11
CA THR A 50 -5.95 -14.35 -9.67
C THR A 50 -6.21 -14.08 -8.18
N GLU A 51 -5.16 -13.88 -7.38
CA GLU A 51 -5.24 -13.60 -5.95
C GLU A 51 -5.19 -12.09 -5.66
N GLU A 52 -4.58 -11.29 -6.55
CA GLU A 52 -4.50 -9.82 -6.42
C GLU A 52 -5.90 -9.18 -6.23
N GLY A 53 -6.86 -9.54 -7.09
CA GLY A 53 -8.25 -9.09 -7.00
C GLY A 53 -9.03 -9.67 -5.81
N ARG A 54 -8.44 -10.56 -5.01
CA ARG A 54 -9.07 -11.11 -3.80
C ARG A 54 -8.50 -10.49 -2.52
N LEU A 55 -7.50 -9.62 -2.63
CA LEU A 55 -6.88 -8.97 -1.49
C LEU A 55 -7.85 -7.97 -0.87
N ARG A 56 -8.23 -8.26 0.38
CA ARG A 56 -8.94 -7.30 1.24
C ARG A 56 -7.91 -6.53 2.02
N LEU A 57 -7.73 -5.26 1.66
CA LEU A 57 -6.79 -4.36 2.33
C LEU A 57 -7.51 -3.60 3.45
N VAL A 58 -6.85 -3.48 4.59
CA VAL A 58 -7.35 -2.70 5.74
C VAL A 58 -6.28 -1.68 6.11
N LEU A 59 -6.63 -0.40 6.04
CA LEU A 59 -5.77 0.71 6.40
C LEU A 59 -6.39 1.44 7.60
N ARG A 60 -5.66 1.54 8.71
CA ARG A 60 -6.12 2.24 9.94
C ARG A 60 -7.50 1.77 10.44
N GLY A 61 -7.77 0.47 10.36
CA GLY A 61 -9.06 -0.12 10.76
C GLY A 61 -10.21 0.10 9.76
N ARG A 62 -9.98 0.80 8.64
CA ARG A 62 -10.94 0.91 7.54
C ARG A 62 -10.60 -0.08 6.44
N THR A 63 -11.56 -0.89 6.03
CA THR A 63 -11.42 -1.73 4.84
C THR A 63 -11.43 -0.83 3.61
N LEU A 64 -10.39 -0.94 2.79
CA LEU A 64 -10.34 -0.22 1.52
C LEU A 64 -11.36 -0.82 0.55
N PRO A 65 -12.04 0.00 -0.26
CA PRO A 65 -12.99 -0.48 -1.24
C PRO A 65 -12.31 -1.42 -2.23
N HIS A 66 -13.09 -2.32 -2.83
CA HIS A 66 -12.59 -3.18 -3.91
C HIS A 66 -12.44 -2.41 -5.23
N GLU A 67 -13.02 -1.23 -5.35
CA GLU A 67 -12.86 -0.33 -6.49
C GLU A 67 -11.39 0.09 -6.66
N ASP A 68 -10.88 -0.09 -7.87
CA ASP A 68 -9.48 0.17 -8.21
C ASP A 68 -9.19 1.68 -8.36
N ASP A 69 -10.18 2.47 -8.77
CA ASP A 69 -10.08 3.93 -8.96
C ASP A 69 -10.09 4.73 -7.65
N ALA A 70 -10.35 4.10 -6.50
CA ALA A 70 -10.35 4.80 -5.22
C ALA A 70 -8.93 5.27 -4.88
N GLN A 71 -8.77 6.57 -4.61
CA GLN A 71 -7.50 7.12 -4.13
C GLN A 71 -7.38 6.99 -2.61
N ILE A 72 -6.19 6.65 -2.15
CA ILE A 72 -5.84 6.54 -0.74
C ILE A 72 -4.69 7.47 -0.40
N ASN A 73 -4.81 8.12 0.76
CA ASN A 73 -3.76 8.94 1.32
C ASN A 73 -3.14 8.21 2.53
N LEU A 74 -1.91 7.74 2.34
CA LEU A 74 -1.12 7.07 3.36
C LEU A 74 -0.45 8.05 4.34
N HIS A 75 -0.29 9.33 3.97
CA HIS A 75 0.30 10.37 4.84
C HIS A 75 -0.65 10.81 5.97
N ASP A 76 -1.94 10.52 5.89
CA ASP A 76 -2.95 10.98 6.86
C ASP A 76 -2.84 10.31 8.26
N GLY A 77 -1.72 10.50 8.95
CA GLY A 77 -1.49 10.04 10.33
C GLY A 77 -2.27 10.86 11.34
N GLY A 78 -3.61 10.81 11.30
CA GLY A 78 -4.47 11.38 12.32
C GLY A 78 -4.87 10.34 13.36
N GLY A 79 -4.25 10.40 14.55
CA GLY A 79 -4.63 9.61 15.73
C GLY A 79 -3.49 9.44 16.71
#